data_AF-A0A1Y6MCW7-F1
#
_entry.id   AF-A0A1Y6MCW7-F1
#
_cell.length_a   1.000
_cell.length_b   1.000
_cell.length_c   1.000
_cell.angle_alpha   90.00
_cell.angle_beta   90.00
_cell.angle_gamma   90.00
#
_symmetry.space_group_name_H-M   'P 1'
#
loop_
_entity.id
_entity.type
_entity.pdbx_description
1 polymer ?
#
loop_
_entity_poly.entity_id
_entity_poly.type
_entity_poly.pdbx_seq_one_letter_code
_entity_poly.pdbx_strand_id
1 'polypeptide(L)'
;MATISIPRISDNYLIKVFVNDLLLHHEKYGLTNQTKVVISLAGINITISVGYNEEKKENEISSDYHDLFISLENSSSNSIQSIYFNDDSKPNSQFTYRRSQDSFIDTITINDQTKTEDVVLIQHKVHTELLRHTDMLTHSMNSENNIFPAHHDVLTKLEGLNANLIEKQHEHNRLLEQEKHAFLELNGEKHQTRLAELEDEFKSKRELLDNEYLGKDAALKIREQAVEDKDNRTTRRNTTTSMLKEVQAKATQFNFSPSVNRRSFITVLLCSVLIFVAILNTYTALTELHNINYTSTLDILRAELRPTAEKPSEMLWFLYVRIFLGSTLFITSVLYLIKWANSWADRIAQQELENQKFVRDLNRAHLTIEMCLEWNEKKDGSIPDKLLTAMTEGLFKDKTHSSVEINHPIDQLASALVKSAEKIEFPIGNGKITTSGKAVNKQKAPKQDIPKKGAA
;
A
#
# COMPACT_ATOMS: atom_id res chain seq x y z
N MET A 1 10.41 13.50 -89.45
CA MET A 1 9.55 13.89 -88.32
C MET A 1 8.80 15.16 -88.70
N ALA A 2 7.47 15.08 -88.80
CA ALA A 2 6.63 16.25 -88.97
C ALA A 2 6.04 16.60 -87.59
N THR A 3 6.18 17.85 -87.16
CA THR A 3 5.65 18.34 -85.88
C THR A 3 4.61 19.42 -86.14
N ILE A 4 3.37 19.20 -85.70
CA ILE A 4 2.27 20.16 -85.83
C ILE A 4 1.89 20.66 -84.44
N SER A 5 1.68 21.96 -84.34
CA SER A 5 1.25 22.63 -83.11
C SER A 5 -0.28 22.75 -83.11
N ILE A 6 -0.93 22.43 -81.99
CA ILE A 6 -2.39 22.48 -81.83
C ILE A 6 -2.71 23.19 -80.50
N PRO A 7 -3.74 24.05 -80.44
CA PRO A 7 -4.19 24.62 -79.16
C PRO A 7 -4.60 23.52 -78.18
N ARG A 8 -4.45 23.79 -76.88
CA ARG A 8 -4.76 22.81 -75.83
C ARG A 8 -6.24 22.44 -75.80
N ILE A 9 -6.51 21.14 -75.74
CA ILE A 9 -7.86 20.57 -75.73
C ILE A 9 -8.09 19.76 -74.44
N SER A 10 -9.34 19.72 -73.96
CA SER A 10 -9.77 18.95 -72.77
C SER A 10 -9.53 17.44 -72.93
N ASP A 11 -9.24 16.75 -71.82
CA ASP A 11 -8.98 15.30 -71.82
C ASP A 11 -10.16 14.48 -72.36
N ASN A 12 -11.40 14.81 -72.01
CA ASN A 12 -12.60 14.13 -72.53
C ASN A 12 -12.64 14.15 -74.07
N TYR A 13 -12.40 15.32 -74.69
CA TYR A 13 -12.40 15.41 -76.15
C TYR A 13 -11.21 14.68 -76.79
N LEU A 14 -10.03 14.68 -76.15
CA LEU A 14 -8.89 13.89 -76.62
C LEU A 14 -9.23 12.39 -76.62
N ILE A 15 -9.88 11.89 -75.57
CA ILE A 15 -10.34 10.50 -75.51
C ILE A 15 -11.37 10.22 -76.60
N LYS A 16 -12.33 11.14 -76.81
CA LYS A 16 -13.33 11.00 -77.86
C LYS A 16 -12.69 10.89 -79.26
N VAL A 17 -11.67 11.69 -79.56
CA VAL A 17 -11.01 11.65 -80.87
C VAL A 17 -10.11 10.43 -81.01
N PHE A 18 -9.23 10.15 -80.05
CA PHE A 18 -8.24 9.09 -80.18
C PHE A 18 -8.76 7.68 -79.88
N VAL A 19 -9.77 7.55 -79.03
CA VAL A 19 -10.34 6.25 -78.64
C VAL A 19 -11.66 6.03 -79.37
N ASN A 20 -12.63 6.94 -79.25
CA ASN A 20 -13.95 6.69 -79.84
C ASN A 20 -14.00 6.91 -81.35
N ASP A 21 -13.25 7.87 -81.90
CA ASP A 21 -13.28 8.12 -83.34
C ASP A 21 -12.19 7.32 -84.08
N LEU A 22 -10.95 7.35 -83.60
CA LEU A 22 -9.83 6.69 -84.30
C LEU A 22 -9.80 5.16 -84.15
N LEU A 23 -10.05 4.61 -82.95
CA LEU A 23 -10.02 3.16 -82.74
C LEU A 23 -11.31 2.45 -83.19
N LEU A 24 -12.50 2.96 -82.84
CA LEU A 24 -13.76 2.32 -83.25
C LEU A 24 -14.01 2.42 -84.76
N HIS A 25 -13.57 3.50 -85.41
CA HIS A 25 -13.68 3.67 -86.86
C HIS A 25 -12.34 3.47 -87.59
N HIS A 26 -11.52 2.51 -87.13
CA HIS A 26 -10.19 2.22 -87.69
C HIS A 26 -10.20 2.05 -89.24
N GLU A 27 -11.25 1.46 -89.81
CA GLU A 27 -11.42 1.33 -91.28
C GLU A 27 -11.42 2.67 -92.02
N LYS A 28 -12.04 3.72 -91.44
CA LYS A 28 -12.12 5.07 -92.03
C LYS A 28 -10.76 5.77 -92.09
N TYR A 29 -9.84 5.34 -91.23
CA TYR A 29 -8.48 5.86 -91.09
C TYR A 29 -7.43 4.94 -91.73
N GLY A 30 -7.83 3.83 -92.36
CA GLY A 30 -6.90 2.88 -93.00
C GLY A 30 -5.98 2.19 -91.98
N LEU A 31 -6.50 1.96 -90.76
CA LEU A 31 -5.85 1.31 -89.64
C LEU A 31 -6.41 -0.11 -89.46
N THR A 32 -5.60 -1.02 -88.93
CA THR A 32 -6.06 -2.39 -88.67
C THR A 32 -6.69 -2.54 -87.28
N ASN A 33 -7.50 -3.59 -87.11
CA ASN A 33 -8.16 -3.95 -85.84
C ASN A 33 -7.15 -4.29 -84.73
N GLN A 34 -5.86 -4.38 -85.03
CA GLN A 34 -4.77 -4.61 -84.07
C GLN A 34 -4.13 -3.31 -83.56
N THR A 35 -4.65 -2.14 -83.96
CA THR A 35 -4.14 -0.85 -83.50
C THR A 35 -4.29 -0.70 -81.99
N LYS A 36 -3.21 -0.29 -81.32
CA LYS A 36 -3.18 -0.05 -79.87
C LYS A 36 -2.94 1.43 -79.61
N VAL A 37 -3.79 2.03 -78.79
CA VAL A 37 -3.59 3.39 -78.26
C VAL A 37 -3.10 3.26 -76.83
N VAL A 38 -2.03 3.99 -76.50
CA VAL A 38 -1.51 4.08 -75.14
C VAL A 38 -1.63 5.52 -74.66
N ILE A 39 -2.35 5.69 -73.55
CA ILE A 39 -2.55 6.99 -72.88
C ILE A 39 -1.64 7.02 -71.66
N SER A 40 -0.78 8.04 -71.56
CA SER A 40 0.11 8.23 -70.41
C SER A 40 -0.41 9.32 -69.48
N LEU A 41 -0.64 8.94 -68.22
CA LEU A 41 -1.21 9.74 -67.14
C LEU A 41 -0.27 9.69 -65.95
N ALA A 42 0.43 10.78 -65.64
CA ALA A 42 1.28 10.90 -64.45
C ALA A 42 2.21 9.68 -64.19
N GLY A 43 2.74 9.07 -65.26
CA GLY A 43 3.63 7.90 -65.18
C GLY A 43 2.92 6.53 -65.30
N ILE A 44 1.60 6.48 -65.40
CA ILE A 44 0.81 5.26 -65.67
C ILE A 44 0.47 5.23 -67.16
N ASN A 45 0.76 4.11 -67.81
CA ASN A 45 0.41 3.88 -69.22
C ASN A 45 -0.81 2.96 -69.30
N ILE A 46 -1.90 3.46 -69.86
CA ILE A 46 -3.13 2.71 -70.11
C ILE A 46 -3.12 2.28 -71.57
N THR A 47 -3.07 0.98 -71.82
CA THR A 47 -3.21 0.42 -73.17
C THR A 47 -4.68 0.17 -73.46
N ILE A 48 -5.12 0.60 -74.64
CA ILE A 48 -6.48 0.45 -75.14
C ILE A 48 -6.40 -0.21 -76.51
N SER A 49 -7.15 -1.28 -76.69
CA SER A 49 -7.24 -2.05 -77.94
C SER A 49 -8.69 -2.39 -78.25
N VAL A 50 -9.00 -2.57 -79.53
CA VAL A 50 -10.35 -2.94 -79.97
C VAL A 50 -10.40 -4.46 -80.15
N GLY A 51 -11.33 -5.10 -79.45
CA GLY A 51 -11.66 -6.51 -79.65
C GLY A 51 -13.02 -6.62 -80.36
N TYR A 52 -13.12 -7.49 -81.37
CA TYR A 52 -14.41 -7.78 -81.99
C TYR A 52 -15.19 -8.76 -81.11
N ASN A 53 -16.36 -8.35 -80.62
CA ASN A 53 -17.21 -9.22 -79.83
C ASN A 53 -18.18 -9.99 -80.75
N GLU A 54 -17.93 -11.30 -80.94
CA GLU A 54 -18.72 -12.15 -81.83
C GLU A 54 -20.21 -12.27 -81.44
N GLU A 55 -20.55 -12.11 -80.16
CA GLU A 55 -21.94 -12.24 -79.68
C GLU A 55 -22.80 -11.01 -79.96
N LYS A 56 -22.19 -9.81 -79.96
CA LYS A 56 -22.90 -8.54 -80.20
C LYS A 56 -22.74 -8.01 -81.63
N LYS A 57 -21.85 -8.60 -82.44
CA LYS A 57 -21.45 -8.11 -83.78
C LYS A 57 -21.01 -6.63 -83.76
N GLU A 58 -20.37 -6.21 -82.68
CA GLU A 58 -19.89 -4.84 -82.49
C GLU A 58 -18.43 -4.83 -82.01
N ASN A 59 -17.71 -3.78 -82.36
CA ASN A 59 -16.36 -3.52 -81.88
C ASN A 59 -16.43 -3.04 -80.42
N GLU A 60 -15.84 -3.81 -79.49
CA GLU A 60 -15.81 -3.47 -78.07
C GLU A 60 -14.40 -2.99 -77.68
N ILE A 61 -14.35 -1.90 -76.90
CA ILE A 61 -13.09 -1.34 -76.43
C ILE A 61 -12.64 -2.13 -75.19
N SER A 62 -11.51 -2.81 -75.31
CA SER A 62 -10.85 -3.48 -74.19
C SER A 62 -9.69 -2.63 -73.68
N SER A 63 -9.69 -2.33 -72.39
CA SER A 63 -8.61 -1.60 -71.71
C SER A 63 -8.13 -2.38 -70.50
N ASP A 64 -6.81 -2.40 -70.31
CA ASP A 64 -6.15 -3.01 -69.14
C ASP A 64 -6.60 -2.37 -67.80
N TYR A 65 -7.18 -1.16 -67.84
CA TYR A 65 -7.67 -0.40 -66.68
C TYR A 65 -9.03 0.25 -66.94
N HIS A 66 -10.07 -0.57 -67.11
CA HIS A 66 -11.43 -0.10 -67.47
C HIS A 66 -12.00 0.95 -66.48
N ASP A 67 -11.79 0.78 -65.18
CA ASP A 67 -12.30 1.72 -64.16
C ASP A 67 -11.61 3.09 -64.24
N LEU A 68 -10.31 3.13 -64.55
CA LEU A 68 -9.57 4.38 -64.74
C LEU A 68 -9.98 5.08 -66.03
N PHE A 69 -10.25 4.31 -67.08
CA PHE A 69 -10.78 4.83 -68.34
C PHE A 69 -12.14 5.52 -68.17
N ILE A 70 -13.09 4.89 -67.45
CA ILE A 70 -14.40 5.48 -67.15
C ILE A 70 -14.25 6.76 -66.30
N SER A 71 -13.31 6.78 -65.36
CA SER A 71 -13.05 7.98 -64.55
C SER A 71 -12.48 9.13 -65.38
N LEU A 72 -11.69 8.82 -66.42
CA LEU A 72 -11.07 9.79 -67.30
C LEU A 72 -12.05 10.36 -68.33
N GLU A 73 -12.96 9.54 -68.85
CA GLU A 73 -14.04 9.96 -69.75
C GLU A 73 -15.00 10.96 -69.08
N ASN A 74 -15.24 10.79 -67.78
CA ASN A 74 -16.09 11.67 -66.98
C ASN A 74 -15.35 12.87 -66.36
N SER A 75 -14.03 12.96 -66.55
CA SER A 75 -13.23 14.04 -65.97
C SER A 75 -13.04 15.20 -66.94
N SER A 76 -13.13 16.43 -66.41
CA SER A 76 -12.75 17.67 -67.11
C SER A 76 -11.29 18.08 -66.83
N SER A 77 -10.51 17.21 -66.17
CA SER A 77 -9.11 17.48 -65.82
C SER A 77 -8.20 17.55 -67.06
N ASN A 78 -7.03 18.19 -66.90
CA ASN A 78 -5.93 18.21 -67.89
C ASN A 78 -4.78 17.31 -67.41
N SER A 79 -5.10 16.05 -67.16
CA SER A 79 -4.23 15.03 -66.59
C SER A 79 -3.41 14.25 -67.62
N ILE A 80 -3.87 14.16 -68.88
CA ILE A 80 -3.16 13.43 -69.94
C ILE A 80 -1.85 14.16 -70.30
N GLN A 81 -0.72 13.43 -70.26
CA GLN A 81 0.60 13.97 -70.59
C GLN A 81 0.99 13.68 -72.04
N SER A 82 0.71 12.46 -72.51
CA SER A 82 0.94 12.07 -73.90
C SER A 82 0.03 10.93 -74.30
N ILE A 83 -0.34 10.90 -75.58
CA ILE A 83 -1.05 9.79 -76.20
C ILE A 83 -0.20 9.34 -77.38
N TYR A 84 0.10 8.05 -77.48
CA TYR A 84 0.69 7.50 -78.69
C TYR A 84 -0.10 6.29 -79.14
N PHE A 85 -0.13 6.06 -80.45
CA PHE A 85 -0.72 4.85 -80.99
C PHE A 85 0.23 4.22 -81.99
N ASN A 86 0.16 2.89 -82.05
CA ASN A 86 0.95 2.07 -82.96
C ASN A 86 0.01 1.07 -83.62
N ASP A 87 0.16 0.90 -84.93
CA ASP A 87 -0.56 -0.09 -85.72
C ASP A 87 0.46 -1.16 -86.17
N ASP A 88 0.17 -2.42 -85.88
CA ASP A 88 1.04 -3.55 -86.20
C ASP A 88 1.24 -3.69 -87.73
N SER A 89 0.33 -3.14 -88.55
CA SER A 89 0.48 -3.08 -90.02
C SER A 89 1.53 -2.09 -90.52
N LYS A 90 1.88 -1.09 -89.69
CA LYS A 90 2.81 0.01 -90.01
C LYS A 90 3.83 0.19 -88.87
N PRO A 91 4.69 -0.81 -88.61
CA PRO A 91 5.55 -0.86 -87.42
C PRO A 91 6.59 0.27 -87.34
N ASN A 92 6.86 0.96 -88.45
CA ASN A 92 7.84 2.06 -88.54
C ASN A 92 7.21 3.45 -88.43
N SER A 93 5.90 3.53 -88.15
CA SER A 93 5.14 4.78 -88.00
C SER A 93 4.62 4.92 -86.58
N GLN A 94 5.22 5.81 -85.80
CA GLN A 94 4.73 6.14 -84.46
C GLN A 94 4.09 7.53 -84.46
N PHE A 95 2.83 7.59 -84.03
CA PHE A 95 2.14 8.83 -83.79
C PHE A 95 2.21 9.16 -82.31
N THR A 96 2.57 10.40 -81.96
CA THR A 96 2.63 10.84 -80.56
C THR A 96 2.06 12.25 -80.43
N TYR A 97 0.98 12.38 -79.68
CA TYR A 97 0.49 13.63 -79.13
C TYR A 97 1.16 13.84 -77.76
N ARG A 98 1.77 15.01 -77.57
CA ARG A 98 2.42 15.38 -76.31
C ARG A 98 1.94 16.75 -75.87
N ARG A 99 1.45 16.80 -74.62
CA ARG A 99 1.05 18.04 -73.98
C ARG A 99 2.27 18.81 -73.52
N SER A 100 2.31 20.11 -73.82
CA SER A 100 3.39 20.97 -73.31
C SER A 100 3.09 21.35 -71.87
N GLN A 101 4.06 21.23 -70.96
CA GLN A 101 3.88 21.62 -69.56
C GLN A 101 3.82 23.14 -69.40
N ASP A 102 4.53 23.87 -70.26
CA ASP A 102 4.77 25.31 -70.13
C ASP A 102 3.99 26.16 -71.15
N SER A 103 3.17 25.55 -72.01
CA SER A 103 2.43 26.26 -73.06
C SER A 103 1.03 25.70 -73.28
N PHE A 104 0.08 26.57 -73.65
CA PHE A 104 -1.27 26.21 -74.12
C PHE A 104 -1.28 25.65 -75.55
N ILE A 105 -0.11 25.37 -76.12
CA ILE A 105 0.06 24.76 -77.43
C ILE A 105 0.68 23.38 -77.23
N ASP A 106 -0.06 22.36 -77.65
CA ASP A 106 0.34 20.97 -77.63
C ASP A 106 0.95 20.57 -78.98
N THR A 107 1.74 19.51 -78.97
CA THR A 107 2.50 19.08 -80.15
C THR A 107 2.11 17.68 -80.58
N ILE A 108 1.86 17.52 -81.88
CA ILE A 108 1.71 16.22 -82.52
C ILE A 108 2.97 15.95 -83.32
N THR A 109 3.66 14.86 -82.99
CA THR A 109 4.86 14.40 -83.65
C THR A 109 4.61 13.05 -84.32
N ILE A 110 4.89 12.97 -85.62
CA ILE A 110 4.88 11.69 -86.34
C ILE A 110 6.31 11.32 -86.72
N ASN A 111 6.71 10.14 -86.26
CA ASN A 111 7.96 9.52 -86.67
C ASN A 111 7.63 8.41 -87.67
N ASP A 112 7.68 8.75 -88.95
CA ASP A 112 7.59 7.78 -90.05
C ASP A 112 8.92 7.77 -90.82
N GLN A 113 9.56 6.60 -90.87
CA GLN A 113 10.81 6.39 -91.60
C GLN A 113 10.58 6.12 -93.10
N THR A 114 9.37 5.69 -93.50
CA THR A 114 9.07 5.28 -94.89
C THR A 114 8.25 6.29 -95.69
N LYS A 115 7.84 7.41 -95.08
CA LYS A 115 7.08 8.53 -95.70
C LYS A 115 5.92 8.05 -96.58
N THR A 116 5.06 7.23 -96.00
CA THR A 116 3.95 6.61 -96.70
C THR A 116 2.77 7.59 -96.78
N GLU A 117 2.15 7.74 -97.96
CA GLU A 117 1.06 8.72 -98.21
C GLU A 117 -0.12 8.55 -97.23
N ASP A 118 -0.43 7.31 -96.86
CA ASP A 118 -1.47 6.97 -95.89
C ASP A 118 -1.24 7.58 -94.49
N VAL A 119 0.01 7.68 -94.05
CA VAL A 119 0.35 8.20 -92.71
C VAL A 119 0.14 9.72 -92.66
N VAL A 120 0.42 10.40 -93.78
CA VAL A 120 0.14 11.85 -93.93
C VAL A 120 -1.36 12.10 -93.98
N LEU A 121 -2.14 11.21 -94.59
CA LEU A 121 -3.60 11.32 -94.62
C LEU A 121 -4.22 11.13 -93.23
N ILE A 122 -3.71 10.17 -92.45
CA ILE A 122 -4.11 10.00 -91.04
C ILE A 122 -3.77 11.25 -90.23
N GLN A 123 -2.55 11.80 -90.41
CA GLN A 123 -2.12 13.04 -89.75
C GLN A 123 -3.07 14.20 -90.04
N HIS A 124 -3.42 14.42 -91.31
CA HIS A 124 -4.31 15.50 -91.72
C HIS A 124 -5.71 15.33 -91.13
N LYS A 125 -6.27 14.12 -91.17
CA LYS A 125 -7.60 13.85 -90.63
C LYS A 125 -7.67 14.05 -89.11
N VAL A 126 -6.70 13.51 -88.37
CA VAL A 126 -6.63 13.70 -86.90
C VAL A 126 -6.47 15.18 -86.55
N HIS A 127 -5.62 15.90 -87.29
CA HIS A 127 -5.47 17.35 -87.08
C HIS A 127 -6.78 18.11 -87.36
N THR A 128 -7.50 17.75 -88.43
CA THR A 128 -8.78 18.38 -88.79
C THR A 128 -9.86 18.14 -87.73
N GLU A 129 -9.98 16.92 -87.21
CA GLU A 129 -10.97 16.61 -86.17
C GLU A 129 -10.62 17.25 -84.81
N LEU A 130 -9.34 17.45 -84.52
CA LEU A 130 -8.92 18.22 -83.34
C LEU A 130 -9.22 19.73 -83.48
N LEU A 131 -9.08 20.29 -84.69
CA LEU A 131 -9.43 21.69 -84.96
C LEU A 131 -10.95 21.94 -85.05
N ARG A 132 -11.75 20.94 -85.40
CA ARG A 132 -13.22 21.07 -85.48
C ARG A 132 -13.86 21.52 -84.16
N HIS A 133 -13.27 21.18 -83.02
CA HIS A 133 -13.73 21.67 -81.72
C HIS A 133 -13.43 23.15 -81.50
N THR A 134 -12.37 23.67 -82.12
CA THR A 134 -11.98 25.08 -82.02
C THR A 134 -12.87 26.00 -82.88
N ASP A 135 -13.46 25.48 -83.96
CA ASP A 135 -14.37 26.23 -84.84
C ASP A 135 -15.82 26.35 -84.31
N MET A 136 -16.22 25.56 -83.30
CA MET A 136 -17.51 25.76 -82.63
C MET A 136 -17.57 27.02 -81.77
N LEU A 137 -16.40 27.57 -81.37
CA LEU A 137 -16.29 28.85 -80.67
C LEU A 137 -16.29 30.06 -81.62
N THR A 138 -16.15 29.87 -82.93
CA THR A 138 -15.99 30.95 -83.92
C THR A 138 -17.21 31.14 -84.84
N HIS A 139 -18.20 30.25 -84.80
CA HIS A 139 -19.40 30.35 -85.65
C HIS A 139 -20.44 31.40 -85.22
N SER A 140 -20.17 32.21 -84.18
CA SER A 140 -21.04 33.31 -83.73
C SER A 140 -20.83 34.63 -84.50
N MET A 141 -19.87 34.71 -85.42
CA MET A 141 -19.41 35.99 -85.97
C MET A 141 -19.42 35.99 -87.50
N ASN A 142 -20.59 35.83 -88.12
CA ASN A 142 -20.76 36.13 -89.55
C ASN A 142 -22.24 36.37 -89.91
N SER A 143 -22.71 37.61 -89.74
CA SER A 143 -23.88 38.15 -90.46
C SER A 143 -23.83 39.69 -90.47
N GLU A 144 -22.85 40.22 -91.20
CA GLU A 144 -22.78 41.65 -91.53
C GLU A 144 -23.81 41.95 -92.64
N ASN A 145 -24.91 42.61 -92.27
CA ASN A 145 -25.57 43.68 -93.07
C ASN A 145 -26.91 44.17 -92.50
N ASN A 146 -27.25 43.86 -91.24
CA ASN A 146 -28.34 44.52 -90.48
C ASN A 146 -27.91 44.93 -89.06
N ILE A 147 -26.65 45.37 -88.89
CA ILE A 147 -26.01 45.48 -87.57
C ILE A 147 -26.55 46.64 -86.71
N PHE A 148 -26.69 47.86 -87.18
CA PHE A 148 -26.86 48.96 -86.22
C PHE A 148 -28.17 49.00 -85.41
N PRO A 149 -29.37 48.73 -85.97
CA PRO A 149 -30.62 48.79 -85.20
C PRO A 149 -30.87 47.52 -84.36
N ALA A 150 -30.56 46.34 -84.90
CA ALA A 150 -30.73 45.07 -84.20
C ALA A 150 -29.70 44.90 -83.08
N HIS A 151 -28.47 45.38 -83.26
CA HIS A 151 -27.43 45.33 -82.24
C HIS A 151 -27.73 46.29 -81.08
N HIS A 152 -28.40 47.43 -81.33
CA HIS A 152 -28.85 48.31 -80.25
C HIS A 152 -30.03 47.73 -79.45
N ASP A 153 -31.03 47.13 -80.12
CA ASP A 153 -32.16 46.48 -79.43
C ASP A 153 -31.73 45.21 -78.69
N VAL A 154 -30.82 44.42 -79.27
CA VAL A 154 -30.21 43.25 -78.62
C VAL A 154 -29.29 43.67 -77.47
N LEU A 155 -28.51 44.76 -77.60
CA LEU A 155 -27.73 45.30 -76.49
C LEU A 155 -28.61 45.83 -75.37
N THR A 156 -29.70 46.53 -75.68
CA THR A 156 -30.62 47.05 -74.65
C THR A 156 -31.37 45.90 -73.95
N LYS A 157 -31.75 44.86 -74.70
CA LYS A 157 -32.31 43.63 -74.11
C LYS A 157 -31.27 42.85 -73.33
N LEU A 158 -30.01 42.77 -73.78
CA LEU A 158 -28.90 42.16 -73.05
C LEU A 158 -28.56 42.94 -71.80
N GLU A 159 -28.54 44.27 -71.84
CA GLU A 159 -28.34 45.14 -70.69
C GLU A 159 -29.49 45.00 -69.71
N GLY A 160 -30.74 44.94 -70.18
CA GLY A 160 -31.91 44.66 -69.36
C GLY A 160 -31.91 43.25 -68.77
N LEU A 161 -31.51 42.23 -69.54
CA LEU A 161 -31.37 40.85 -69.06
C LEU A 161 -30.21 40.73 -68.09
N ASN A 162 -29.09 41.39 -68.35
CA ASN A 162 -27.92 41.38 -67.49
C ASN A 162 -28.22 42.15 -66.20
N ALA A 163 -28.90 43.30 -66.27
CA ALA A 163 -29.39 44.01 -65.09
C ALA A 163 -30.39 43.16 -64.28
N ASN A 164 -31.34 42.47 -64.93
CA ASN A 164 -32.30 41.59 -64.25
C ASN A 164 -31.60 40.34 -63.67
N LEU A 165 -30.61 39.79 -64.37
CA LEU A 165 -29.80 38.67 -63.91
C LEU A 165 -28.97 39.10 -62.69
N ILE A 166 -28.33 40.27 -62.74
CA ILE A 166 -27.57 40.85 -61.63
C ILE A 166 -28.50 41.12 -60.44
N GLU A 167 -29.70 41.65 -60.67
CA GLU A 167 -30.70 41.91 -59.63
C GLU A 167 -31.18 40.60 -58.99
N LYS A 168 -31.58 39.60 -59.78
CA LYS A 168 -31.95 38.27 -59.28
C LYS A 168 -30.80 37.56 -58.59
N GLN A 169 -29.58 37.71 -59.08
CA GLN A 169 -28.39 37.15 -58.46
C GLN A 169 -28.09 37.84 -57.13
N HIS A 170 -28.29 39.16 -57.02
CA HIS A 170 -28.22 39.88 -55.75
C HIS A 170 -29.32 39.46 -54.77
N GLU A 171 -30.56 39.33 -55.22
CA GLU A 171 -31.65 38.84 -54.37
C GLU A 171 -31.39 37.41 -53.89
N HIS A 172 -30.96 36.53 -54.79
CA HIS A 172 -30.61 35.16 -54.45
C HIS A 172 -29.46 35.09 -53.45
N ASN A 173 -28.38 35.85 -53.68
CA ASN A 173 -27.26 35.94 -52.74
C ASN A 173 -27.69 36.47 -51.39
N ARG A 174 -28.57 37.48 -51.36
CA ARG A 174 -29.11 38.05 -50.10
C ARG A 174 -29.93 37.02 -49.32
N LEU A 175 -30.79 36.25 -50.00
CA LEU A 175 -31.55 35.17 -49.37
C LEU A 175 -30.63 34.07 -48.84
N LEU A 176 -29.60 33.69 -49.61
CA LEU A 176 -28.63 32.68 -49.21
C LEU A 176 -27.79 33.14 -48.01
N GLU A 177 -27.43 34.43 -47.96
CA GLU A 177 -26.75 35.03 -46.81
C GLU A 177 -27.64 35.04 -45.57
N GLN A 178 -28.93 35.37 -45.71
CA GLN A 178 -29.89 35.31 -44.61
C GLN A 178 -30.10 33.88 -44.09
N GLU A 179 -30.27 32.90 -44.98
CA GLU A 179 -30.41 31.50 -44.60
C GLU A 179 -29.14 30.97 -43.93
N LYS A 180 -27.97 31.33 -44.47
CA LYS A 180 -26.68 30.96 -43.85
C LYS A 180 -26.53 31.59 -42.47
N HIS A 181 -26.91 32.86 -42.30
CA HIS A 181 -26.85 33.52 -41.00
C HIS A 181 -27.78 32.83 -39.99
N ALA A 182 -29.04 32.57 -40.38
CA ALA A 182 -30.01 31.88 -39.53
C ALA A 182 -29.54 30.46 -39.17
N PHE A 183 -28.93 29.74 -40.11
CA PHE A 183 -28.36 28.41 -39.87
C PHE A 183 -27.19 28.45 -38.90
N LEU A 184 -26.28 29.42 -39.04
CA LEU A 184 -25.14 29.60 -38.15
C LEU A 184 -25.58 29.97 -36.74
N GLU A 185 -26.59 30.83 -36.60
CA GLU A 185 -27.15 31.24 -35.31
C GLU A 185 -27.85 30.07 -34.61
N LEU A 186 -28.70 29.33 -35.32
CA LEU A 186 -29.38 28.15 -34.80
C LEU A 186 -28.38 27.06 -34.36
N ASN A 187 -27.31 26.84 -35.13
CA ASN A 187 -26.29 25.87 -34.74
C ASN A 187 -25.42 26.38 -33.60
N GLY A 188 -25.13 27.68 -33.55
CA GLY A 188 -24.43 28.32 -32.44
C GLY A 188 -25.21 28.16 -31.14
N GLU A 189 -26.51 28.43 -31.17
CA GLU A 189 -27.41 28.26 -30.03
C GLU A 189 -27.46 26.78 -29.58
N LYS A 190 -27.66 25.84 -30.52
CA LYS A 190 -27.65 24.39 -30.22
C LYS A 190 -26.31 23.91 -29.63
N HIS A 191 -25.19 24.47 -30.08
CA HIS A 191 -23.89 24.14 -29.50
C HIS A 191 -23.76 24.70 -28.09
N GLN A 192 -24.20 25.94 -27.89
CA GLN A 192 -24.13 26.59 -26.58
C GLN A 192 -25.04 25.90 -25.56
N THR A 193 -26.25 25.49 -25.94
CA THR A 193 -27.14 24.71 -25.06
C THR A 193 -26.54 23.37 -24.70
N ARG A 194 -25.97 22.63 -25.67
CA ARG A 194 -25.30 21.35 -25.38
C ARG A 194 -24.09 21.51 -24.46
N LEU A 195 -23.31 22.59 -24.64
CA LEU A 195 -22.18 22.87 -23.75
C LEU A 195 -22.67 23.18 -22.32
N ALA A 196 -23.75 23.95 -22.19
CA ALA A 196 -24.34 24.24 -20.89
C ALA A 196 -24.90 22.98 -20.21
N GLU A 197 -25.65 22.15 -20.95
CA GLU A 197 -26.19 20.87 -20.46
C GLU A 197 -25.08 19.92 -20.01
N LEU A 198 -24.01 19.81 -20.81
CA LEU A 198 -22.89 18.94 -20.50
C LEU A 198 -22.08 19.43 -19.29
N GLU A 199 -21.87 20.74 -19.17
CA GLU A 199 -21.22 21.35 -18.00
C GLU A 199 -22.04 21.12 -16.72
N ASP A 200 -23.36 21.29 -16.80
CA ASP A 200 -24.28 21.02 -15.69
C ASP A 200 -24.28 19.53 -15.30
N GLU A 201 -24.25 18.62 -16.27
CA GLU A 201 -24.13 17.18 -16.03
C GLU A 201 -22.80 16.83 -15.34
N PHE A 202 -21.68 17.39 -15.84
CA PHE A 202 -20.37 17.19 -15.22
C PHE A 202 -20.30 17.75 -13.81
N LYS A 203 -20.87 18.93 -13.59
CA LYS A 203 -20.94 19.55 -12.27
C LYS A 203 -21.77 18.73 -11.30
N SER A 204 -22.96 18.28 -11.72
CA SER A 204 -23.82 17.41 -10.91
C SER A 204 -23.13 16.09 -10.58
N LYS A 205 -22.48 15.45 -11.56
CA LYS A 205 -21.74 14.21 -11.35
C LYS A 205 -20.55 14.38 -10.40
N ARG A 206 -19.85 15.52 -10.49
CA ARG A 206 -18.74 15.85 -9.59
C ARG A 206 -19.23 16.09 -8.16
N GLU A 207 -20.33 16.83 -7.99
CA GLU A 207 -20.93 17.06 -6.68
C GLU A 207 -21.45 15.75 -6.04
N LEU A 208 -22.08 14.87 -6.82
CA LEU A 208 -22.51 13.56 -6.34
C LEU A 208 -21.32 12.71 -5.89
N LEU A 209 -20.24 12.70 -6.68
CA LEU A 209 -19.05 11.91 -6.38
C LEU A 209 -18.30 12.47 -5.16
N ASP A 210 -18.18 13.79 -5.05
CA ASP A 210 -17.57 14.44 -3.87
C ASP A 210 -18.39 14.16 -2.60
N ASN A 211 -19.72 14.21 -2.68
CA ASN A 211 -20.59 13.84 -1.55
C ASN A 211 -20.45 12.36 -1.17
N GLU A 212 -20.31 11.46 -2.14
CA GLU A 212 -20.05 10.04 -1.88
C GLU A 212 -18.69 9.82 -1.21
N TYR A 213 -17.63 10.50 -1.68
CA TYR A 213 -16.31 10.44 -1.08
C TYR A 213 -16.30 10.98 0.34
N LEU A 214 -16.92 12.14 0.58
CA LEU A 214 -17.05 12.73 1.93
C LEU A 214 -17.82 11.79 2.87
N GLY A 215 -18.89 11.17 2.39
CA GLY A 215 -19.65 10.16 3.14
C GLY A 215 -18.82 8.93 3.49
N LYS A 216 -18.02 8.43 2.53
CA LYS A 216 -17.11 7.30 2.76
C LYS A 216 -15.98 7.64 3.71
N ASP A 217 -15.36 8.80 3.59
CA ASP A 217 -14.29 9.25 4.48
C ASP A 217 -14.81 9.44 5.92
N ALA A 218 -16.00 10.02 6.08
CA ALA A 218 -16.63 10.12 7.40
C ALA A 218 -16.90 8.72 8.00
N ALA A 219 -17.42 7.78 7.19
CA ALA A 219 -17.66 6.42 7.64
C ALA A 219 -16.36 5.65 7.97
N LEU A 220 -15.31 5.84 7.17
CA LEU A 220 -14.00 5.25 7.40
C LEU A 220 -13.37 5.80 8.67
N LYS A 221 -13.43 7.11 8.90
CA LYS A 221 -12.90 7.75 10.11
C LYS A 221 -13.62 7.26 11.38
N ILE A 222 -14.95 7.11 11.34
CA ILE A 222 -15.72 6.50 12.44
C ILE A 222 -15.26 5.06 12.69
N ARG A 223 -15.02 4.29 11.63
CA ARG A 223 -14.56 2.89 11.74
C ARG A 223 -13.14 2.79 12.28
N GLU A 224 -12.24 3.64 11.82
CA GLU A 224 -10.85 3.70 12.26
C GLU A 224 -10.77 4.03 13.74
N GLN A 225 -11.50 5.06 14.18
CA GLN A 225 -11.61 5.42 15.60
C GLN A 225 -12.17 4.25 16.43
N ALA A 226 -13.21 3.57 15.95
CA ALA A 226 -13.77 2.40 16.64
C ALA A 226 -12.81 1.19 16.67
N VAL A 227 -11.86 1.09 15.73
CA VAL A 227 -10.81 0.05 15.72
C VAL A 227 -9.69 0.44 16.69
N GLU A 228 -9.26 1.69 16.68
CA GLU A 228 -8.24 2.22 17.60
C GLU A 228 -8.70 2.11 19.06
N ASP A 229 -9.95 2.48 19.37
CA ASP A 229 -10.53 2.32 20.71
C ASP A 229 -10.56 0.85 21.17
N LYS A 230 -10.85 -0.07 20.23
CA LYS A 230 -10.79 -1.51 20.52
C LYS A 230 -9.37 -1.98 20.77
N ASP A 231 -8.41 -1.54 19.97
CA ASP A 231 -7.02 -1.97 20.07
C ASP A 231 -6.33 -1.42 21.33
N ASN A 232 -6.65 -0.18 21.71
CA ASN A 232 -6.22 0.40 22.98
C ASN A 232 -6.76 -0.40 24.17
N ARG A 233 -8.03 -0.83 24.12
CA ARG A 233 -8.63 -1.65 25.17
C ARG A 233 -8.03 -3.06 25.24
N THR A 234 -7.79 -3.71 24.10
CA THR A 234 -7.16 -5.05 24.05
C THR A 234 -5.71 -5.00 24.50
N THR A 235 -4.93 -4.01 24.06
CA THR A 235 -3.53 -3.84 24.45
C THR A 235 -3.38 -3.56 25.94
N ARG A 236 -4.26 -2.72 26.52
CA ARG A 236 -4.34 -2.49 27.97
C ARG A 236 -4.61 -3.78 28.75
N ARG A 237 -5.59 -4.58 28.28
CA ARG A 237 -5.93 -5.88 28.89
C ARG A 237 -4.81 -6.90 28.75
N ASN A 238 -4.16 -6.99 27.59
CA ASN A 238 -3.08 -7.94 27.35
C ASN A 238 -1.86 -7.65 28.21
N THR A 239 -1.45 -6.37 28.30
CA THR A 239 -0.33 -5.95 29.15
C THR A 239 -0.60 -6.32 30.60
N THR A 240 -1.80 -6.00 31.09
CA THR A 240 -2.10 -6.19 32.51
C THR A 240 -2.34 -7.66 32.87
N THR A 241 -2.98 -8.44 31.99
CA THR A 241 -3.13 -9.89 32.18
C THR A 241 -1.80 -10.62 32.08
N SER A 242 -0.87 -10.17 31.23
CA SER A 242 0.48 -10.72 31.17
C SER A 242 1.27 -10.44 32.45
N MET A 243 1.17 -9.22 33.00
CA MET A 243 1.77 -8.86 34.29
C MET A 243 1.17 -9.69 35.43
N LEU A 244 -0.15 -9.85 35.45
CA LEU A 244 -0.85 -10.71 36.42
C LEU A 244 -0.37 -12.16 36.34
N LYS A 245 -0.23 -12.71 35.13
CA LYS A 245 0.31 -14.07 34.92
C LYS A 245 1.75 -14.19 35.38
N GLU A 246 2.60 -13.18 35.13
CA GLU A 246 3.99 -13.19 35.58
C GLU A 246 4.08 -13.11 37.11
N VAL A 247 3.30 -12.23 37.75
CA VAL A 247 3.24 -12.12 39.21
C VAL A 247 2.69 -13.40 39.82
N GLN A 248 1.65 -13.99 39.23
CA GLN A 248 1.10 -15.27 39.68
C GLN A 248 2.11 -16.41 39.51
N ALA A 249 2.85 -16.46 38.40
CA ALA A 249 3.90 -17.46 38.19
C ALA A 249 5.06 -17.29 39.18
N LYS A 250 5.45 -16.06 39.50
CA LYS A 250 6.46 -15.78 40.55
C LYS A 250 5.93 -16.11 41.95
N ALA A 251 4.64 -15.88 42.18
CA ALA A 251 3.99 -16.20 43.45
C ALA A 251 3.90 -17.72 43.68
N THR A 252 3.56 -18.51 42.65
CA THR A 252 3.49 -19.98 42.78
C THR A 252 4.88 -20.65 42.85
N GLN A 253 5.91 -20.02 42.28
CA GLN A 253 7.29 -20.49 42.35
C GLN A 253 8.06 -19.91 43.53
N PHE A 254 7.37 -19.48 44.59
CA PHE A 254 8.00 -18.80 45.72
C PHE A 254 9.13 -19.65 46.32
N ASN A 255 10.35 -19.27 46.00
CA ASN A 255 11.57 -19.82 46.56
C ASN A 255 12.19 -18.73 47.44
N PHE A 256 12.48 -19.08 48.68
CA PHE A 256 13.23 -18.19 49.55
C PHE A 256 14.57 -17.80 48.90
N SER A 257 15.04 -16.60 49.23
CA SER A 257 16.40 -16.18 48.87
C SER A 257 17.40 -17.31 49.18
N PRO A 258 18.38 -17.58 48.32
CA PRO A 258 19.36 -18.65 48.53
C PRO A 258 20.08 -18.54 49.89
N SER A 259 20.19 -17.32 50.43
CA SER A 259 20.75 -17.05 51.75
C SER A 259 19.92 -17.65 52.90
N VAL A 260 18.59 -17.64 52.80
CA VAL A 260 17.66 -18.11 53.83
C VAL A 260 17.58 -19.63 53.82
N ASN A 261 17.47 -20.23 52.64
CA ASN A 261 17.50 -21.69 52.51
C ASN A 261 18.83 -22.27 53.03
N ARG A 262 19.96 -21.62 52.71
CA ARG A 262 21.28 -22.01 53.24
C ARG A 262 21.35 -21.91 54.76
N ARG A 263 20.83 -20.84 55.38
CA ARG A 263 20.82 -20.70 56.85
C ARG A 263 19.92 -21.72 57.54
N SER A 264 18.77 -22.02 56.95
CA SER A 264 17.85 -23.05 57.42
C SER A 264 18.52 -24.44 57.40
N PHE A 265 19.16 -24.78 56.27
CA PHE A 265 19.93 -26.01 56.13
C PHE A 265 21.09 -26.10 57.13
N ILE A 266 21.87 -25.02 57.33
CA ILE A 266 22.95 -24.99 58.32
C ILE A 266 22.42 -25.24 59.74
N THR A 267 21.25 -24.69 60.08
CA THR A 267 20.64 -24.86 61.41
C THR A 267 20.22 -26.32 61.64
N VAL A 268 19.56 -26.94 60.66
CA VAL A 268 19.19 -28.37 60.71
C VAL A 268 20.44 -29.24 60.79
N LEU A 269 21.46 -28.94 59.98
CA LEU A 269 22.74 -29.65 59.98
C LEU A 269 23.43 -29.55 61.34
N LEU A 270 23.54 -28.36 61.93
CA LEU A 270 24.13 -28.18 63.24
C LEU A 270 23.37 -28.95 64.34
N CYS A 271 22.03 -28.88 64.35
CA CYS A 271 21.21 -29.64 65.29
C CYS A 271 21.38 -31.16 65.11
N SER A 272 21.44 -31.64 63.86
CA SER A 272 21.67 -33.06 63.56
C SER A 272 23.05 -33.53 64.03
N VAL A 273 24.09 -32.71 63.87
CA VAL A 273 25.44 -32.99 64.37
C VAL A 273 25.45 -33.04 65.90
N LEU A 274 24.77 -32.12 66.58
CA LEU A 274 24.65 -32.16 68.04
C LEU A 274 23.92 -33.41 68.54
N ILE A 275 22.85 -33.82 67.84
CA ILE A 275 22.13 -35.07 68.14
C ILE A 275 23.05 -36.28 67.95
N PHE A 276 23.79 -36.33 66.84
CA PHE A 276 24.74 -37.39 66.55
C PHE A 276 25.86 -37.48 67.59
N VAL A 277 26.44 -36.34 67.97
CA VAL A 277 27.45 -36.26 69.04
C VAL A 277 26.87 -36.71 70.38
N ALA A 278 25.63 -36.33 70.71
CA ALA A 278 24.97 -36.78 71.93
C ALA A 278 24.75 -38.30 71.96
N ILE A 279 24.32 -38.89 70.85
CA ILE A 279 24.14 -40.35 70.71
C ILE A 279 25.49 -41.06 70.83
N LEU A 280 26.52 -40.59 70.12
CA LEU A 280 27.84 -41.22 70.15
C LEU A 280 28.48 -41.10 71.54
N ASN A 281 28.32 -39.96 72.22
CA ASN A 281 28.83 -39.74 73.57
C ASN A 281 28.12 -40.65 74.60
N THR A 282 26.79 -40.75 74.54
CA THR A 282 26.03 -41.64 75.42
C THR A 282 26.32 -43.12 75.12
N TYR A 283 26.44 -43.51 73.86
CA TYR A 283 26.79 -44.88 73.45
C TYR A 283 28.17 -45.29 73.97
N THR A 284 29.20 -44.47 73.75
CA THR A 284 30.56 -44.74 74.23
C THR A 284 30.61 -44.83 75.75
N ALA A 285 29.98 -43.90 76.47
CA ALA A 285 29.91 -43.95 77.93
C ALA A 285 29.15 -45.19 78.45
N LEU A 286 28.10 -45.64 77.76
CA LEU A 286 27.37 -46.86 78.12
C LEU A 286 28.21 -48.12 77.89
N THR A 287 28.98 -48.17 76.80
CA THR A 287 29.91 -49.29 76.54
C THR A 287 31.07 -49.34 77.54
N GLU A 288 31.62 -48.19 77.92
CA GLU A 288 32.63 -48.08 78.97
C GLU A 288 32.07 -48.54 80.32
N LEU A 289 30.85 -48.12 80.68
CA LEU A 289 30.17 -48.54 81.91
C LEU A 289 29.91 -50.05 81.93
N HIS A 290 29.45 -50.60 80.80
CA HIS A 290 29.27 -52.04 80.64
C HIS A 290 30.59 -52.77 80.87
N ASN A 291 31.67 -52.39 80.18
CA ASN A 291 32.98 -53.04 80.33
C ASN A 291 33.53 -52.98 81.77
N ILE A 292 33.34 -51.87 82.50
CA ILE A 292 33.72 -51.76 83.92
C ILE A 292 32.88 -52.67 84.82
N ASN A 293 31.57 -52.80 84.58
CA ASN A 293 30.71 -53.72 85.33
C ASN A 293 31.08 -55.19 85.09
N TYR A 294 31.43 -55.59 83.86
CA TYR A 294 31.85 -56.97 83.59
C TYR A 294 33.23 -57.29 84.19
N THR A 295 34.21 -56.38 84.05
CA THR A 295 35.54 -56.56 84.65
C THR A 295 35.50 -56.58 86.17
N SER A 296 34.72 -55.70 86.80
CA SER A 296 34.52 -55.72 88.26
C SER A 296 33.85 -57.01 88.76
N THR A 297 32.89 -57.60 88.04
CA THR A 297 32.31 -58.90 88.43
C THR A 297 33.31 -60.07 88.32
N LEU A 298 34.18 -60.05 87.30
CA LEU A 298 35.27 -61.01 87.12
C LEU A 298 36.41 -60.81 88.11
N ASP A 299 36.69 -59.57 88.48
CA ASP A 299 37.69 -59.21 89.47
C ASP A 299 37.19 -59.42 90.90
N ILE A 300 35.89 -59.31 91.22
CA ILE A 300 35.35 -59.73 92.52
C ILE A 300 35.56 -61.24 92.74
N LEU A 301 35.44 -62.05 91.68
CA LEU A 301 35.79 -63.49 91.70
C LEU A 301 37.30 -63.77 91.82
N ARG A 302 38.18 -62.81 91.45
CA ARG A 302 39.66 -62.93 91.59
C ARG A 302 40.25 -62.20 92.79
N ALA A 303 39.56 -61.20 93.33
CA ALA A 303 40.00 -60.31 94.42
C ALA A 303 39.95 -60.99 95.79
N GLU A 304 39.27 -62.14 95.90
CA GLU A 304 39.43 -63.05 97.05
C GLU A 304 40.88 -63.55 97.22
N LEU A 305 41.76 -63.34 96.23
CA LEU A 305 43.19 -63.71 96.29
C LEU A 305 44.20 -62.53 96.34
N ARG A 306 43.84 -61.25 96.19
CA ARG A 306 44.81 -60.12 96.30
C ARG A 306 44.18 -58.79 96.79
N PRO A 307 44.73 -58.12 97.83
CA PRO A 307 44.12 -56.94 98.46
C PRO A 307 44.61 -55.59 97.90
N THR A 308 44.99 -55.49 96.63
CA THR A 308 45.54 -54.24 96.05
C THR A 308 44.95 -53.92 94.68
N ALA A 309 43.62 -53.74 94.63
CA ALA A 309 42.96 -53.11 93.49
C ALA A 309 42.56 -51.69 93.89
N GLU A 310 43.22 -50.69 93.29
CA GLU A 310 42.89 -49.28 93.45
C GLU A 310 41.43 -49.03 93.01
N LYS A 311 40.72 -48.19 93.77
CA LYS A 311 39.28 -48.03 93.71
C LYS A 311 38.82 -47.49 92.34
N PRO A 312 37.98 -48.21 91.57
CA PRO A 312 37.38 -47.73 90.32
C PRO A 312 36.30 -46.63 90.53
N SER A 313 36.13 -46.10 91.76
CA SER A 313 35.01 -45.23 92.14
C SER A 313 35.06 -43.83 91.52
N GLU A 314 36.25 -43.29 91.24
CA GLU A 314 36.39 -41.94 90.68
C GLU A 314 36.04 -41.86 89.19
N MET A 315 36.12 -42.98 88.45
CA MET A 315 35.75 -43.01 87.04
C MET A 315 34.23 -43.18 86.86
N LEU A 316 33.56 -43.90 87.76
CA LEU A 316 32.13 -44.21 87.66
C LEU A 316 31.23 -42.97 87.73
N TRP A 317 31.47 -42.04 88.66
CA TRP A 317 30.64 -40.84 88.77
C TRP A 317 30.79 -39.94 87.53
N PHE A 318 31.99 -39.86 86.95
CA PHE A 318 32.24 -39.14 85.70
C PHE A 318 31.45 -39.73 84.52
N LEU A 319 31.37 -41.07 84.42
CA LEU A 319 30.56 -41.74 83.40
C LEU A 319 29.06 -41.43 83.57
N TYR A 320 28.54 -41.42 84.80
CA TYR A 320 27.14 -41.05 85.05
C TYR A 320 26.85 -39.59 84.67
N VAL A 321 27.75 -38.66 85.01
CA VAL A 321 27.64 -37.25 84.61
C VAL A 321 27.69 -37.09 83.09
N ARG A 322 28.56 -37.85 82.41
CA ARG A 322 28.69 -37.86 80.94
C ARG A 322 27.43 -38.39 80.27
N ILE A 323 26.85 -39.49 80.76
CA ILE A 323 25.58 -40.05 80.26
C ILE A 323 24.44 -39.05 80.48
N PHE A 324 24.38 -38.42 81.67
CA PHE A 324 23.37 -37.40 81.97
C PHE A 324 23.47 -36.19 81.05
N LEU A 325 24.68 -35.66 80.85
CA LEU A 325 24.94 -34.54 79.92
C LEU A 325 24.59 -34.91 78.48
N GLY A 326 24.97 -36.11 78.03
CA GLY A 326 24.65 -36.60 76.69
C GLY A 326 23.15 -36.77 76.48
N SER A 327 22.43 -37.34 77.45
CA SER A 327 20.97 -37.48 77.39
C SER A 327 20.26 -36.13 77.43
N THR A 328 20.71 -35.21 78.29
CA THR A 328 20.17 -33.85 78.37
C THR A 328 20.41 -33.08 77.06
N LEU A 329 21.61 -33.17 76.50
CA LEU A 329 21.95 -32.57 75.21
C LEU A 329 21.09 -33.13 74.07
N PHE A 330 20.84 -34.44 74.07
CA PHE A 330 19.96 -35.09 73.09
C PHE A 330 18.53 -34.55 73.20
N ILE A 331 17.93 -34.61 74.40
CA ILE A 331 16.54 -34.20 74.62
C ILE A 331 16.37 -32.71 74.29
N THR A 332 17.27 -31.85 74.76
CA THR A 332 17.21 -30.40 74.49
C THR A 332 17.38 -30.08 73.01
N SER A 333 18.31 -30.73 72.31
CA SER A 333 18.52 -30.55 70.87
C SER A 333 17.31 -31.00 70.05
N VAL A 334 16.69 -32.13 70.40
CA VAL A 334 15.47 -32.63 69.74
C VAL A 334 14.29 -31.68 69.98
N LEU A 335 14.05 -31.25 71.22
CA LEU A 335 12.99 -30.29 71.54
C LEU A 335 13.18 -28.95 70.84
N TYR A 336 14.44 -28.47 70.76
CA TYR A 336 14.77 -27.27 70.01
C TYR A 336 14.50 -27.43 68.52
N LEU A 337 14.90 -28.56 67.91
CA LEU A 337 14.66 -28.84 66.50
C LEU A 337 13.16 -28.87 66.17
N ILE A 338 12.34 -29.52 67.01
CA ILE A 338 10.87 -29.54 66.84
C ILE A 338 10.30 -28.13 66.94
N LYS A 339 10.68 -27.35 67.96
CA LYS A 339 10.23 -25.96 68.11
C LYS A 339 10.64 -25.08 66.94
N TRP A 340 11.87 -25.23 66.48
CA TRP A 340 12.39 -24.51 65.33
C TRP A 340 11.66 -24.91 64.05
N ALA A 341 11.42 -26.21 63.82
CA ALA A 341 10.71 -26.71 62.67
C ALA A 341 9.26 -26.21 62.62
N ASN A 342 8.55 -26.22 63.75
CA ASN A 342 7.20 -25.66 63.85
C ASN A 342 7.20 -24.15 63.57
N SER A 343 8.09 -23.38 64.21
CA SER A 343 8.17 -21.94 63.95
C SER A 343 8.56 -21.62 62.51
N TRP A 344 9.43 -22.44 61.91
CA TRP A 344 9.83 -22.29 60.52
C TRP A 344 8.67 -22.60 59.56
N ALA A 345 7.92 -23.68 59.81
CA ALA A 345 6.73 -24.03 59.05
C ALA A 345 5.64 -22.96 59.15
N ASP A 346 5.39 -22.43 60.35
CA ASP A 346 4.43 -21.33 60.57
C ASP A 346 4.83 -20.07 59.78
N ARG A 347 6.13 -19.72 59.77
CA ARG A 347 6.64 -18.59 58.97
C ARG A 347 6.48 -18.81 57.48
N ILE A 348 6.71 -20.04 56.98
CA ILE A 348 6.49 -20.38 55.57
C ILE A 348 5.00 -20.26 55.23
N ALA A 349 4.12 -20.84 56.05
CA ALA A 349 2.68 -20.79 55.83
C ALA A 349 2.15 -19.35 55.84
N GLN A 350 2.65 -18.51 56.76
CA GLN A 350 2.29 -17.10 56.83
C GLN A 350 2.75 -16.32 55.60
N GLN A 351 3.99 -16.53 55.14
CA GLN A 351 4.50 -15.89 53.92
C GLN A 351 3.74 -16.31 52.68
N GLU A 352 3.38 -17.59 52.57
CA GLU A 352 2.55 -18.10 51.46
C GLU A 352 1.15 -17.47 51.49
N LEU A 353 0.53 -17.37 52.66
CA LEU A 353 -0.76 -16.73 52.83
C LEU A 353 -0.72 -15.23 52.50
N GLU A 354 0.35 -14.53 52.88
CA GLU A 354 0.58 -13.13 52.51
C GLU A 354 0.76 -12.96 50.99
N ASN A 355 1.48 -13.87 50.35
CA ASN A 355 1.68 -13.88 48.90
C ASN A 355 0.36 -14.14 48.15
N GLN A 356 -0.46 -15.10 48.61
CA GLN A 356 -1.79 -15.35 48.07
C GLN A 356 -2.72 -14.15 48.26
N LYS A 357 -2.69 -13.52 49.44
CA LYS A 357 -3.41 -12.26 49.69
C LYS A 357 -2.97 -11.17 48.73
N PHE A 358 -1.66 -11.01 48.51
CA PHE A 358 -1.11 -10.03 47.59
C PHE A 358 -1.60 -10.26 46.15
N VAL A 359 -1.58 -11.49 45.65
CA VAL A 359 -2.11 -11.83 44.32
C VAL A 359 -3.60 -11.54 44.21
N ARG A 360 -4.38 -11.88 45.25
CA ARG A 360 -5.82 -11.58 45.30
C ARG A 360 -6.08 -10.07 45.30
N ASP A 361 -5.31 -9.31 46.08
CA ASP A 361 -5.42 -7.87 46.14
C ASP A 361 -5.01 -7.23 44.80
N LEU A 362 -3.98 -7.73 44.12
CA LEU A 362 -3.60 -7.28 42.77
C LEU A 362 -4.74 -7.51 41.78
N ASN A 363 -5.37 -8.68 41.81
CA ASN A 363 -6.56 -8.98 41.00
C ASN A 363 -7.72 -8.03 41.31
N ARG A 364 -7.99 -7.74 42.58
CA ARG A 364 -9.05 -6.80 42.98
C ARG A 364 -8.73 -5.37 42.56
N ALA A 365 -7.48 -4.93 42.71
CA ALA A 365 -7.00 -3.64 42.25
C ALA A 365 -7.17 -3.48 40.73
N HIS A 366 -6.77 -4.51 39.98
CA HIS A 366 -6.92 -4.56 38.54
C HIS A 366 -8.39 -4.43 38.12
N LEU A 367 -9.26 -5.25 38.70
CA LEU A 367 -10.69 -5.19 38.44
C LEU A 367 -11.25 -3.79 38.74
N THR A 368 -10.79 -3.17 39.83
CA THR A 368 -11.20 -1.81 40.21
C THR A 368 -10.77 -0.78 39.16
N ILE A 369 -9.52 -0.82 38.72
CA ILE A 369 -8.99 0.09 37.68
C ILE A 369 -9.75 -0.12 36.37
N GLU A 370 -9.98 -1.36 35.96
CA GLU A 370 -10.73 -1.66 34.74
C GLU A 370 -12.17 -1.15 34.83
N MET A 371 -12.85 -1.36 35.96
CA MET A 371 -14.18 -0.80 36.20
C MET A 371 -14.16 0.73 36.18
N CYS A 372 -13.14 1.38 36.76
CA CYS A 372 -13.03 2.84 36.75
C CYS A 372 -12.86 3.38 35.33
N LEU A 373 -12.03 2.73 34.52
CA LEU A 373 -11.79 3.11 33.12
C LEU A 373 -13.02 2.85 32.25
N GLU A 374 -13.69 1.69 32.39
CA GLU A 374 -14.93 1.41 31.67
C GLU A 374 -16.07 2.33 32.06
N TRP A 375 -16.14 2.74 33.33
CA TRP A 375 -17.13 3.71 33.79
C TRP A 375 -16.87 5.08 33.20
N ASN A 376 -15.61 5.52 33.18
CA ASN A 376 -15.20 6.79 32.58
C ASN A 376 -15.43 6.80 31.05
N GLU A 377 -15.23 5.68 30.36
CA GLU A 377 -15.47 5.56 28.91
C GLU A 377 -16.97 5.53 28.55
N LYS A 378 -17.85 5.00 29.41
CA LYS A 378 -19.28 4.76 29.08
C LYS A 378 -20.27 5.70 29.76
N LYS A 379 -19.91 6.32 30.88
CA LYS A 379 -20.80 7.17 31.67
C LYS A 379 -20.08 8.45 32.05
N ASP A 380 -20.50 9.58 31.49
CA ASP A 380 -20.09 10.93 31.89
C ASP A 380 -20.58 11.25 33.31
N GLY A 381 -19.90 10.71 34.32
CA GLY A 381 -20.25 10.93 35.71
C GLY A 381 -19.24 10.32 36.68
N SER A 382 -19.09 10.95 37.85
CA SER A 382 -18.21 10.47 38.91
C SER A 382 -18.62 9.07 39.38
N ILE A 383 -17.65 8.16 39.48
CA ILE A 383 -17.85 6.80 39.99
C ILE A 383 -18.45 6.89 41.42
N PRO A 384 -19.47 6.10 41.76
CA PRO A 384 -20.04 6.09 43.10
C PRO A 384 -18.97 5.76 44.16
N ASP A 385 -18.70 6.71 45.05
CA ASP A 385 -17.62 6.64 46.04
C ASP A 385 -17.74 5.41 46.97
N LYS A 386 -18.98 4.97 47.24
CA LYS A 386 -19.25 3.73 48.00
C LYS A 386 -18.72 2.46 47.31
N LEU A 387 -18.78 2.39 45.98
CA LEU A 387 -18.30 1.22 45.22
C LEU A 387 -16.77 1.23 45.15
N LEU A 388 -16.18 2.40 44.91
CA LEU A 388 -14.73 2.56 44.86
C LEU A 388 -14.12 2.27 46.24
N THR A 389 -14.74 2.78 47.30
CA THR A 389 -14.36 2.47 48.68
C THR A 389 -14.47 0.97 48.96
N ALA A 390 -15.59 0.31 48.62
CA ALA A 390 -15.75 -1.13 48.86
C ALA A 390 -14.73 -2.02 48.12
N MET A 391 -14.29 -1.61 46.92
CA MET A 391 -13.33 -2.37 46.12
C MET A 391 -11.86 -2.09 46.50
N THR A 392 -11.56 -0.88 46.99
CA THR A 392 -10.21 -0.45 47.42
C THR A 392 -9.94 -0.67 48.91
N GLU A 393 -10.98 -0.93 49.71
CA GLU A 393 -10.86 -1.11 51.15
C GLU A 393 -10.05 -2.35 51.52
N GLY A 394 -9.00 -2.16 52.34
CA GLY A 394 -8.13 -3.25 52.78
C GLY A 394 -7.24 -3.82 51.66
N LEU A 395 -6.97 -3.04 50.61
CA LEU A 395 -6.02 -3.41 49.57
C LEU A 395 -4.60 -3.24 50.11
N PHE A 396 -3.78 -4.30 50.05
CA PHE A 396 -2.38 -4.31 50.48
C PHE A 396 -2.13 -4.00 51.97
N LYS A 397 -3.18 -3.86 52.79
CA LYS A 397 -3.09 -3.61 54.24
C LYS A 397 -4.15 -4.42 54.97
N ASP A 398 -3.72 -5.33 55.84
CA ASP A 398 -4.60 -5.98 56.80
C ASP A 398 -5.00 -4.96 57.88
N LYS A 399 -6.31 -4.67 57.99
CA LYS A 399 -6.87 -3.76 59.02
C LYS A 399 -6.57 -4.19 60.47
N THR A 400 -6.12 -5.43 60.66
CA THR A 400 -5.89 -6.06 61.97
C THR A 400 -4.45 -6.01 62.46
N HIS A 401 -3.50 -5.52 61.67
CA HIS A 401 -2.13 -5.30 62.12
C HIS A 401 -1.85 -3.81 62.33
N SER A 402 -2.49 -3.22 63.33
CA SER A 402 -1.73 -2.25 64.14
C SER A 402 -0.57 -3.04 64.72
N SER A 403 0.66 -2.62 64.44
CA SER A 403 1.91 -3.20 64.91
C SER A 403 1.88 -3.50 66.41
N VAL A 404 1.38 -4.66 66.82
CA VAL A 404 1.87 -5.30 68.02
C VAL A 404 3.21 -5.86 67.60
N GLU A 405 4.20 -4.98 67.67
CA GLU A 405 5.62 -5.29 67.55
C GLU A 405 5.85 -6.55 68.37
N ILE A 406 6.15 -7.65 67.68
CA ILE A 406 6.49 -8.92 68.30
C ILE A 406 7.88 -8.70 68.90
N ASN A 407 7.91 -8.06 70.07
CA ASN A 407 9.11 -7.86 70.85
C ASN A 407 9.61 -9.26 71.21
N HIS A 408 10.84 -9.56 70.82
CA HIS A 408 11.51 -10.79 71.23
C HIS A 408 11.40 -10.91 72.76
N PRO A 409 11.22 -12.12 73.33
CA PRO A 409 11.11 -12.29 74.78
C PRO A 409 12.33 -11.75 75.55
N ILE A 410 13.48 -11.62 74.89
CA ILE A 410 14.67 -10.95 75.40
C ILE A 410 14.50 -9.43 75.48
N ASP A 411 13.84 -8.80 74.51
CA ASP A 411 13.51 -7.37 74.55
C ASP A 411 12.43 -7.07 75.59
N GLN A 412 11.49 -7.99 75.82
CA GLN A 412 10.55 -7.88 76.94
C GLN A 412 11.27 -8.00 78.29
N LEU A 413 12.27 -8.88 78.40
CA LEU A 413 13.11 -8.97 79.61
C LEU A 413 13.99 -7.74 79.80
N ALA A 414 14.61 -7.22 78.74
CA ALA A 414 15.43 -6.02 78.79
C ALA A 414 14.59 -4.78 79.15
N SER A 415 13.40 -4.64 78.56
CA SER A 415 12.47 -3.56 78.87
C SER A 415 11.89 -3.70 80.28
N ALA A 416 11.61 -4.92 80.76
CA ALA A 416 11.21 -5.18 82.14
C ALA A 416 12.35 -4.90 83.14
N LEU A 417 13.61 -5.22 82.81
CA LEU A 417 14.77 -4.93 83.66
C LEU A 417 15.04 -3.43 83.74
N VAL A 418 15.01 -2.72 82.61
CA VAL A 418 15.18 -1.26 82.55
C VAL A 418 14.05 -0.56 83.31
N LYS A 419 12.81 -1.05 83.19
CA LYS A 419 11.67 -0.54 83.96
C LYS A 419 11.77 -0.86 85.46
N SER A 420 12.33 -2.01 85.83
CA SER A 420 12.58 -2.37 87.23
C SER A 420 13.70 -1.55 87.88
N ALA A 421 14.58 -0.95 87.08
CA ALA A 421 15.70 -0.13 87.54
C ALA A 421 15.35 1.37 87.70
N GLU A 422 14.14 1.80 87.33
CA GLU A 422 13.84 3.23 87.23
C GLU A 422 13.45 3.90 88.56
N LYS A 423 13.09 3.15 89.61
CA LYS A 423 12.81 3.74 90.94
C LYS A 423 12.80 2.72 92.07
N ILE A 424 13.87 2.70 92.87
CA ILE A 424 13.85 2.02 94.17
C ILE A 424 13.90 3.10 95.25
N GLU A 425 12.79 3.26 95.97
CA GLU A 425 12.70 4.12 97.17
C GLU A 425 13.03 3.26 98.39
N PHE A 426 14.21 3.44 98.97
CA PHE A 426 14.54 2.85 100.28
C PHE A 426 14.24 3.85 101.39
N PRO A 427 13.30 3.57 102.31
CA PRO A 427 13.16 4.34 103.54
C PRO A 427 14.27 3.94 104.52
N ILE A 428 15.22 4.83 104.78
CA ILE A 428 16.22 4.67 105.85
C ILE A 428 16.04 5.85 106.80
N GLY A 429 15.38 5.60 107.94
CA GLY A 429 15.11 6.63 108.96
C GLY A 429 14.26 7.80 108.45
N ASN A 430 14.61 9.04 108.85
CA ASN A 430 13.87 10.27 108.53
C ASN A 430 14.20 10.90 107.16
N GLY A 431 14.82 10.17 106.22
CA GLY A 431 15.18 10.67 104.90
C GLY A 431 14.84 9.70 103.77
N LYS A 432 14.46 10.25 102.60
CA LYS A 432 14.25 9.50 101.35
C LYS A 432 15.41 9.76 100.40
N ILE A 433 16.10 8.71 99.94
CA ILE A 433 17.12 8.80 98.89
C ILE A 433 16.57 8.16 97.63
N THR A 434 16.51 8.93 96.54
CA THR A 434 16.12 8.47 95.20
C THR A 434 17.35 8.43 94.31
N THR A 435 17.72 7.26 93.79
CA THR A 435 18.77 7.13 92.78
C THR A 435 18.13 6.87 91.40
N SER A 436 18.38 7.75 90.42
CA SER A 436 17.86 7.63 89.05
C SER A 436 19.00 7.30 88.07
N GLY A 437 18.82 6.28 87.23
CA GLY A 437 19.82 5.73 86.30
C GLY A 437 20.13 6.55 85.04
N LYS A 438 19.77 7.84 84.98
CA LYS A 438 19.98 8.70 83.78
C LYS A 438 21.45 9.09 83.49
N ALA A 439 22.43 8.61 84.25
CA ALA A 439 23.83 9.03 84.13
C ALA A 439 24.70 8.20 83.16
N VAL A 440 24.21 7.10 82.57
CA VAL A 440 25.08 6.18 81.80
C VAL A 440 25.11 6.45 80.29
N ASN A 441 24.18 7.22 79.71
CA ASN A 441 24.11 7.42 78.25
C ASN A 441 24.76 8.73 77.73
N LYS A 442 25.83 9.21 78.37
CA LYS A 442 26.63 10.34 77.87
C LYS A 442 28.12 10.01 77.85
N GLN A 443 28.52 9.03 77.04
CA GLN A 443 29.89 8.94 76.53
C GLN A 443 29.90 8.86 75.01
N LYS A 444 30.13 10.06 74.43
CA LYS A 444 30.57 10.42 73.07
C LYS A 444 31.08 9.30 72.15
N ALA A 445 30.53 9.24 70.92
CA ALA A 445 31.23 8.78 69.72
C ALA A 445 32.00 9.96 69.06
N PRO A 446 33.21 9.78 68.51
CA PRO A 446 33.98 10.85 67.89
C PRO A 446 33.50 11.15 66.45
N LYS A 447 33.40 12.45 66.13
CA LYS A 447 33.19 12.99 64.77
C LYS A 447 34.51 12.92 63.98
N GLN A 448 34.45 12.41 62.75
CA GLN A 448 35.51 12.58 61.75
C GLN A 448 35.19 13.80 60.87
N ASP A 449 36.10 14.77 60.86
CA ASP A 449 36.08 15.93 59.97
C ASP A 449 36.71 15.57 58.61
N ILE A 450 36.04 15.94 57.51
CA ILE A 450 36.59 15.90 56.14
C ILE A 450 36.75 17.36 55.67
N PRO A 451 37.94 17.81 55.23
CA PRO A 451 38.14 19.18 54.79
C PRO A 451 37.63 19.43 53.36
N LYS A 452 36.96 20.57 53.18
CA LYS A 452 36.58 21.16 51.89
C LYS A 452 37.82 21.69 51.14
N LYS A 453 38.07 21.17 49.94
CA LYS A 453 38.67 21.90 48.79
C LYS A 453 37.48 22.25 47.89
N GLY A 454 37.20 23.49 47.49
CA GLY A 454 38.08 24.50 46.94
C GLY A 454 37.62 24.69 45.48
N ALA A 455 36.69 25.62 45.28
CA ALA A 455 36.16 25.98 43.97
C ALA A 455 37.17 26.86 43.21
N ALA A 456 37.38 26.53 41.95
CA ALA A 456 37.66 27.44 40.84
C ALA A 456 36.99 26.83 39.60
#